data_AF-A0A7S4G2L4-F1
#
_entry.id   AF-A0A7S4G2L4-F1
#
_cell.length_a   1.000
_cell.length_b   1.000
_cell.length_c   1.000
_cell.angle_alpha   90.00
_cell.angle_beta   90.00
_cell.angle_gamma   90.00
#
_symmetry.space_group_name_H-M   'P 1'
#
loop_
_entity.id
_entity.type
_entity.pdbx_description
1 polymer ?
#
loop_
_entity_poly.entity_id
_entity_poly.type
_entity_poly.pdbx_seq_one_letter_code
_entity_poly.pdbx_strand_id
1 'polypeptide(L)'
;GAGGRDEYGAHEHTSAAARAALERQASVCDTQAATGKDHRSGPLDKVLLVVIFSWHEHLAANIPTLMDLWGGVFQNIKCSDTKVPNQPDMIHAPLLREGRLMYQCTLAAMTQFEGQFEGYLFMGDDVLLNTSYISTLDTSAMWIEPTAINLSTSDMTKDGGWFKVWARKKPGGAESAVLLEANSSLASEDLAQLKDTGWVHAKCDIYYFPASAVAAIRYLAPIFLDAKVYFANAVPTMMR
;
A
#
# COMPACT_ATOMS: atom_id res chain seq x y z
N GLY A 1 -10.02 -48.24 -29.66
CA GLY A 1 -9.77 -48.59 -28.24
C GLY A 1 -9.12 -47.39 -27.59
N ALA A 2 -9.83 -46.71 -26.68
CA ALA A 2 -9.87 -47.02 -25.24
C ALA A 2 -8.55 -46.59 -24.57
N GLY A 3 -8.48 -45.38 -23.99
CA GLY A 3 -8.76 -45.09 -22.57
C GLY A 3 -7.40 -44.92 -21.88
N GLY A 4 -7.03 -43.88 -21.13
CA GLY A 4 -7.76 -42.99 -20.22
C GLY A 4 -6.93 -42.97 -18.93
N ARG A 5 -6.58 -41.78 -18.41
CA ARG A 5 -6.62 -41.47 -16.97
C ARG A 5 -6.20 -40.03 -16.66
N ASP A 6 -7.15 -39.37 -16.02
CA ASP A 6 -7.06 -38.14 -15.27
C ASP A 6 -6.13 -38.29 -14.05
N GLU A 7 -5.23 -37.33 -13.83
CA GLU A 7 -4.58 -37.09 -12.53
C GLU A 7 -4.45 -35.58 -12.28
N TYR A 8 -5.58 -34.92 -12.06
CA TYR A 8 -5.65 -33.73 -11.20
C TYR A 8 -6.59 -34.06 -10.04
N GLY A 9 -6.08 -34.83 -9.09
CA GLY A 9 -6.72 -35.05 -7.80
C GLY A 9 -6.53 -33.80 -6.94
N ALA A 10 -7.57 -32.97 -6.83
CA ALA A 10 -7.66 -31.94 -5.81
C ALA A 10 -7.74 -32.63 -4.44
N HIS A 11 -6.66 -32.57 -3.66
CA HIS A 11 -6.69 -32.92 -2.24
C HIS A 11 -7.34 -31.78 -1.44
N GLU A 12 -8.67 -31.77 -1.38
CA GLU A 12 -9.38 -31.05 -0.33
C GLU A 12 -9.36 -31.87 0.96
N HIS A 13 -8.35 -31.62 1.79
CA HIS A 13 -8.41 -31.92 3.22
C HIS A 13 -8.33 -30.61 4.00
N THR A 14 -9.41 -29.84 3.97
CA THR A 14 -9.66 -28.87 5.05
C THR A 14 -9.99 -29.69 6.31
N SER A 15 -9.11 -29.62 7.31
CA SER A 15 -9.33 -30.33 8.57
C SER A 15 -10.64 -29.85 9.22
N ALA A 16 -11.30 -30.73 9.98
CA ALA A 16 -12.51 -30.36 10.72
C ALA A 16 -12.30 -29.12 11.63
N ALA A 17 -11.06 -28.90 12.08
CA ALA A 17 -10.68 -27.70 12.82
C ALA A 17 -10.69 -26.42 11.96
N ALA A 18 -10.26 -26.49 10.69
CA ALA A 18 -10.31 -25.37 9.76
C ALA A 18 -11.77 -25.01 9.40
N ARG A 19 -12.63 -26.01 9.18
CA ARG A 19 -14.08 -25.78 8.97
C ARG A 19 -14.74 -25.17 10.21
N ALA A 20 -14.46 -25.70 11.40
CA ALA A 20 -15.01 -25.16 12.64
C ALA A 20 -14.46 -23.76 13.00
N ALA A 21 -13.30 -23.37 12.48
CA ALA A 21 -12.77 -22.01 12.60
C ALA A 21 -13.47 -21.05 11.63
N LEU A 22 -13.67 -21.47 10.37
CA LEU A 22 -14.41 -20.72 9.36
C LEU A 22 -15.88 -20.52 9.74
N GLU A 23 -16.55 -21.54 10.26
CA GLU A 23 -17.94 -21.46 10.73
C GLU A 23 -18.09 -20.54 11.95
N ARG A 24 -17.11 -20.57 12.87
CA ARG A 24 -17.07 -19.61 14.00
C ARG A 24 -16.84 -18.19 13.52
N GLN A 25 -15.98 -17.99 12.53
CA GLN A 25 -15.68 -16.67 11.98
C GLN A 25 -16.88 -16.11 11.19
N ALA A 26 -17.59 -16.96 10.44
CA ALA A 26 -18.83 -16.59 9.76
C ALA A 26 -19.94 -16.21 10.74
N SER A 27 -20.12 -16.98 11.83
CA SER A 27 -21.12 -16.67 12.87
C SER A 27 -20.83 -15.34 13.61
N VAL A 28 -19.56 -14.99 13.82
CA VAL A 28 -19.18 -13.69 14.38
C VAL A 28 -19.50 -12.55 13.41
N CYS A 29 -19.30 -12.75 12.09
CA CYS A 29 -19.66 -11.77 11.07
C CYS A 29 -21.19 -11.57 10.95
N ASP A 30 -21.98 -12.64 11.01
CA ASP A 30 -23.45 -12.56 10.94
C ASP A 30 -24.05 -11.81 12.14
N THR A 31 -23.42 -11.92 13.31
CA THR A 31 -23.85 -11.20 14.50
C THR A 31 -23.52 -9.70 14.43
N GLN A 32 -22.53 -9.29 13.63
CA GLN A 32 -22.19 -7.88 13.40
C GLN A 32 -23.03 -7.22 12.31
N ALA A 33 -23.51 -7.97 11.31
CA ALA A 33 -24.37 -7.45 10.25
C ALA A 33 -25.82 -7.15 10.70
N ALA A 34 -26.29 -7.78 11.78
CA ALA A 34 -27.68 -7.67 12.25
C ALA A 34 -27.96 -6.46 13.16
N THR A 35 -26.93 -5.76 13.65
CA THR A 35 -27.09 -4.47 14.33
C THR A 35 -26.79 -3.37 13.32
N GLY A 36 -27.73 -2.45 13.12
CA GLY A 36 -27.66 -1.40 12.09
C GLY A 36 -26.31 -0.67 12.04
N LYS A 37 -26.08 0.03 10.90
CA LYS A 37 -24.94 0.92 10.63
C LYS A 37 -24.84 2.06 11.65
N ASP A 38 -24.61 1.74 12.91
CA ASP A 38 -24.05 2.66 13.89
C ASP A 38 -22.56 2.73 13.57
N HIS A 39 -22.09 3.94 13.23
CA HIS A 39 -20.67 4.27 13.26
C HIS A 39 -20.16 3.96 14.68
N ARG A 40 -19.61 2.76 14.88
CA ARG A 40 -18.86 2.45 16.08
C ARG A 40 -17.57 3.25 15.99
N SER A 41 -17.42 4.27 16.83
CA SER A 41 -16.18 5.00 17.03
C SER A 41 -15.11 4.01 17.50
N GLY A 42 -14.26 3.60 16.57
CA GLY A 42 -13.14 2.71 16.80
C GLY A 42 -11.83 3.44 16.47
N PRO A 43 -10.67 2.89 16.83
CA PRO A 43 -9.36 3.54 16.66
C PRO A 43 -8.98 3.91 15.21
N LEU A 44 -9.77 3.47 14.22
CA LEU A 44 -9.55 3.68 12.79
C LEU A 44 -10.57 4.65 12.17
N ASP A 45 -11.53 5.17 12.93
CA ASP A 45 -12.57 6.09 12.43
C ASP A 45 -11.99 7.46 12.00
N LYS A 46 -10.83 7.83 12.55
CA LYS A 46 -10.04 9.02 12.16
C LYS A 46 -9.01 8.75 11.06
N VAL A 47 -8.99 7.54 10.49
CA VAL A 47 -8.08 7.17 9.42
C VAL A 47 -8.83 7.14 8.09
N LEU A 48 -8.30 7.84 7.09
CA LEU A 48 -8.77 7.73 5.71
C LEU A 48 -8.15 6.51 5.05
N LEU A 49 -8.98 5.56 4.63
CA LEU A 49 -8.53 4.46 3.78
C LEU A 49 -8.58 4.88 2.30
N VAL A 50 -7.48 4.73 1.59
CA VAL A 50 -7.37 5.00 0.16
C VAL A 50 -7.04 3.69 -0.55
N VAL A 51 -8.02 3.15 -1.27
CA VAL A 51 -7.84 1.95 -2.09
C VAL A 51 -7.40 2.38 -3.49
N ILE A 52 -6.25 1.88 -3.92
CA ILE A 52 -5.61 2.24 -5.18
C ILE A 52 -5.82 1.12 -6.16
N PHE A 53 -6.53 1.45 -7.23
CA PHE A 53 -6.88 0.52 -8.26
C PHE A 53 -5.93 0.63 -9.43
N SER A 54 -5.09 -0.40 -9.56
CA SER A 54 -4.01 -0.46 -10.54
C SER A 54 -4.41 -1.16 -11.85
N TRP A 55 -5.51 -1.91 -11.84
CA TRP A 55 -5.93 -2.73 -12.99
C TRP A 55 -7.34 -2.36 -13.49
N HIS A 56 -7.41 -1.85 -14.73
CA HIS A 56 -8.61 -1.19 -15.24
C HIS A 56 -9.71 -2.15 -15.73
N GLU A 57 -9.38 -3.37 -16.18
CA GLU A 57 -10.34 -4.25 -16.86
C GLU A 57 -11.46 -4.78 -15.95
N HIS A 58 -11.23 -4.82 -14.64
CA HIS A 58 -12.21 -5.33 -13.66
C HIS A 58 -12.56 -4.30 -12.59
N LEU A 59 -12.09 -3.07 -12.76
CA LEU A 59 -12.17 -2.00 -11.79
C LEU A 59 -13.61 -1.65 -11.42
N ALA A 60 -14.42 -1.29 -12.41
CA ALA A 60 -15.78 -0.78 -12.20
C ALA A 60 -16.69 -1.78 -11.48
N ALA A 61 -16.55 -3.08 -11.76
CA ALA A 61 -17.38 -4.13 -11.20
C ALA A 61 -17.05 -4.42 -9.73
N ASN A 62 -15.79 -4.28 -9.33
CA ASN A 62 -15.33 -4.66 -8.00
C ASN A 62 -15.27 -3.50 -6.99
N ILE A 63 -15.28 -2.24 -7.47
CA ILE A 63 -15.30 -1.06 -6.61
C ILE A 63 -16.38 -1.15 -5.50
N PRO A 64 -17.67 -1.42 -5.80
CA PRO A 64 -18.68 -1.39 -4.75
C PRO A 64 -18.38 -2.41 -3.65
N THR A 65 -17.98 -3.63 -4.03
CA THR A 65 -17.65 -4.71 -3.09
C THR A 65 -16.46 -4.35 -2.22
N LEU A 66 -15.34 -3.91 -2.81
CA LEU A 66 -14.13 -3.58 -2.05
C LEU A 66 -14.34 -2.40 -1.11
N MET A 67 -15.12 -1.40 -1.54
CA MET A 67 -15.41 -0.24 -0.71
C MET A 67 -16.39 -0.56 0.43
N ASP A 68 -17.31 -1.52 0.24
CA ASP A 68 -18.24 -1.95 1.29
C ASP A 68 -17.55 -2.76 2.39
N LEU A 69 -16.55 -3.61 2.03
CA LEU A 69 -15.81 -4.46 2.99
C LEU A 69 -15.29 -3.70 4.22
N TRP A 70 -14.89 -2.45 4.03
CA TRP A 70 -14.26 -1.64 5.08
C TRP A 70 -15.04 -0.36 5.42
N GLY A 71 -16.17 -0.09 4.76
CA GLY A 71 -16.95 1.14 4.96
C GLY A 71 -17.58 1.27 6.36
N GLY A 72 -17.67 0.16 7.10
CA GLY A 72 -18.07 0.17 8.52
C GLY A 72 -16.92 0.45 9.50
N VAL A 73 -15.67 0.48 9.03
CA VAL A 73 -14.47 0.66 9.86
C VAL A 73 -13.76 1.97 9.54
N PHE A 74 -13.68 2.32 8.25
CA PHE A 74 -13.02 3.53 7.76
C PHE A 74 -13.99 4.37 6.95
N GLN A 75 -13.76 5.68 6.94
CA GLN A 75 -14.09 6.45 5.75
C GLN A 75 -13.09 6.06 4.66
N ASN A 76 -13.58 5.69 3.48
CA ASN A 76 -12.74 5.20 2.41
C ASN A 76 -13.00 5.92 1.08
N ILE A 77 -11.94 6.07 0.30
CA ILE A 77 -11.97 6.64 -1.05
C ILE A 77 -11.22 5.74 -2.02
N LYS A 78 -11.45 6.00 -3.31
CA LYS A 78 -10.90 5.23 -4.42
C LYS A 78 -9.93 6.13 -5.17
N CYS A 79 -8.82 5.56 -5.62
CA CYS A 79 -7.91 6.26 -6.53
C CYS A 79 -7.52 5.35 -7.70
N SER A 80 -7.44 5.90 -8.90
CA SER A 80 -6.96 5.19 -10.08
C SER A 80 -6.35 6.15 -11.09
N ASP A 81 -5.52 5.61 -11.99
CA ASP A 81 -5.05 6.33 -13.17
C ASP A 81 -6.07 6.41 -14.30
N THR A 82 -7.12 5.60 -14.20
CA THR A 82 -8.15 5.47 -15.21
C THR A 82 -9.43 6.13 -14.71
N LYS A 83 -10.01 7.03 -15.50
CA LYS A 83 -11.34 7.56 -15.19
C LYS A 83 -12.38 6.47 -15.36
N VAL A 84 -13.05 6.11 -14.27
CA VAL A 84 -14.15 5.16 -14.29
C VAL A 84 -15.48 5.92 -14.46
N PRO A 85 -16.29 5.60 -15.48
CA PRO A 85 -17.62 6.20 -15.62
C PRO A 85 -18.46 6.00 -14.35
N ASN A 86 -19.24 7.02 -13.98
CA ASN A 86 -20.13 7.00 -12.82
C ASN A 86 -19.43 6.82 -11.45
N GLN A 87 -18.13 7.14 -11.36
CA GLN A 87 -17.38 7.23 -10.09
C GLN A 87 -16.83 8.66 -9.88
N PRO A 88 -17.71 9.66 -9.65
CA PRO A 88 -17.29 11.06 -9.55
C PRO A 88 -16.47 11.37 -8.28
N ASP A 89 -16.54 10.49 -7.28
CA ASP A 89 -15.83 10.54 -6.00
C ASP A 89 -14.42 9.92 -6.04
N MET A 90 -14.06 9.27 -7.16
CA MET A 90 -12.74 8.68 -7.34
C MET A 90 -11.70 9.75 -7.64
N ILE A 91 -10.57 9.70 -6.92
CA ILE A 91 -9.38 10.48 -7.26
C ILE A 91 -8.81 9.93 -8.56
N HIS A 92 -8.74 10.79 -9.58
CA HIS A 92 -8.07 10.47 -10.83
C HIS A 92 -6.62 10.97 -10.78
N ALA A 93 -5.69 10.03 -10.66
CA ALA A 93 -4.25 10.27 -10.57
C ALA A 93 -3.58 9.81 -11.88
N PRO A 94 -3.49 10.68 -12.91
CA PRO A 94 -3.05 10.27 -14.24
C PRO A 94 -1.65 9.64 -14.19
N LEU A 95 -1.53 8.40 -14.68
CA LEU A 95 -0.27 7.65 -14.66
C LEU A 95 0.80 8.42 -15.43
N LEU A 96 1.66 9.15 -14.73
CA LEU A 96 2.75 9.83 -15.42
C LEU A 96 3.84 8.83 -15.82
N ARG A 97 3.99 7.70 -15.11
CA ARG A 97 5.06 6.70 -15.30
C ARG A 97 4.73 5.33 -14.65
N GLU A 98 5.08 4.25 -15.35
CA GLU A 98 4.96 2.81 -14.98
C GLU A 98 5.25 2.52 -13.48
N GLY A 99 4.22 2.19 -12.69
CA GLY A 99 4.39 1.71 -11.31
C GLY A 99 4.52 2.78 -10.22
N ARG A 100 4.04 4.01 -10.46
CA ARG A 100 4.07 5.10 -9.45
C ARG A 100 2.71 5.65 -9.06
N LEU A 101 1.63 4.95 -9.42
CA LEU A 101 0.27 5.36 -9.08
C LEU A 101 0.12 5.62 -7.57
N MET A 102 0.78 4.80 -6.75
CA MET A 102 0.83 4.96 -5.28
C MET A 102 1.29 6.36 -4.85
N TYR A 103 2.33 6.94 -5.46
CA TYR A 103 2.76 8.32 -5.15
C TYR A 103 1.66 9.33 -5.43
N GLN A 104 1.07 9.24 -6.62
CA GLN A 104 0.14 10.23 -7.10
C GLN A 104 -1.16 10.19 -6.30
N CYS A 105 -1.66 9.00 -6.02
CA CYS A 105 -2.80 8.79 -5.14
C CYS A 105 -2.50 9.27 -3.71
N THR A 106 -1.31 8.99 -3.18
CA THR A 106 -0.89 9.46 -1.86
C THR A 106 -0.92 10.98 -1.78
N LEU A 107 -0.22 11.65 -2.71
CA LEU A 107 -0.13 13.10 -2.74
C LEU A 107 -1.50 13.75 -2.99
N ALA A 108 -2.31 13.20 -3.90
CA ALA A 108 -3.64 13.71 -4.21
C ALA A 108 -4.60 13.58 -3.03
N ALA A 109 -4.64 12.41 -2.37
CA ALA A 109 -5.49 12.20 -1.19
C ALA A 109 -5.09 13.11 -0.04
N MET A 110 -3.79 13.18 0.27
CA MET A 110 -3.30 14.09 1.32
C MET A 110 -3.60 15.55 0.99
N THR A 111 -3.57 15.96 -0.28
CA THR A 111 -3.93 17.32 -0.73
C THR A 111 -5.42 17.60 -0.56
N GLN A 112 -6.27 16.67 -0.99
CA GLN A 112 -7.72 16.85 -0.98
C GLN A 112 -8.31 16.81 0.44
N PHE A 113 -7.73 16.04 1.34
CA PHE A 113 -8.26 15.78 2.68
C PHE A 113 -7.39 16.37 3.81
N GLU A 114 -6.57 17.37 3.50
CA GLU A 114 -5.66 17.98 4.46
C GLU A 114 -6.36 18.43 5.75
N GLY A 115 -5.82 18.01 6.90
CA GLY A 115 -6.34 18.36 8.22
C GLY A 115 -7.66 17.68 8.62
N GLN A 116 -8.24 16.81 7.78
CA GLN A 116 -9.52 16.16 8.05
C GLN A 116 -9.39 14.83 8.79
N PHE A 117 -8.22 14.17 8.68
CA PHE A 117 -7.96 12.86 9.25
C PHE A 117 -6.68 12.87 10.09
N GLU A 118 -6.62 11.99 11.09
CA GLU A 118 -5.44 11.79 11.95
C GLU A 118 -4.41 10.86 11.31
N GLY A 119 -4.82 10.10 10.29
CA GLY A 119 -3.92 9.25 9.52
C GLY A 119 -4.50 8.85 8.17
N TYR A 120 -3.64 8.33 7.32
CA TYR A 120 -3.95 7.89 5.96
C TYR A 120 -3.41 6.48 5.76
N LEU A 121 -4.27 5.55 5.37
CA LEU A 121 -3.91 4.17 5.04
C LEU A 121 -4.08 3.97 3.54
N PHE A 122 -3.00 3.66 2.84
CA PHE A 122 -3.00 3.40 1.39
C PHE A 122 -2.81 1.91 1.15
N MET A 123 -3.57 1.33 0.23
CA MET A 123 -3.43 -0.06 -0.18
C MET A 123 -3.70 -0.27 -1.66
N GLY A 124 -3.09 -1.30 -2.26
CA GLY A 124 -3.48 -1.83 -3.56
C GLY A 124 -4.85 -2.53 -3.52
N ASP A 125 -5.47 -2.67 -4.69
CA ASP A 125 -6.76 -3.34 -4.90
C ASP A 125 -6.70 -4.88 -4.83
N ASP A 126 -5.50 -5.44 -4.82
CA ASP A 126 -5.20 -6.87 -4.69
C ASP A 126 -4.86 -7.31 -3.25
N VAL A 127 -5.07 -6.42 -2.27
CA VAL A 127 -4.76 -6.64 -0.86
C VAL A 127 -6.04 -6.74 -0.02
N LEU A 128 -6.00 -7.55 1.05
CA LEU A 128 -7.05 -7.62 2.06
C LEU A 128 -6.54 -7.18 3.43
N LEU A 129 -7.31 -6.35 4.13
CA LEU A 129 -6.97 -5.86 5.47
C LEU A 129 -7.62 -6.69 6.57
N ASN A 130 -6.80 -7.13 7.53
CA ASN A 130 -7.28 -7.59 8.82
C ASN A 130 -7.47 -6.38 9.75
N THR A 131 -8.68 -5.82 9.76
CA THR A 131 -9.03 -4.61 10.55
C THR A 131 -8.87 -4.82 12.06
N SER A 132 -9.08 -6.05 12.55
CA SER A 132 -8.89 -6.40 13.96
C SER A 132 -7.43 -6.34 14.37
N TYR A 133 -6.50 -6.72 13.50
CA TYR A 133 -5.07 -6.62 13.79
C TYR A 133 -4.57 -5.19 13.68
N ILE A 134 -4.85 -4.50 12.57
CA ILE A 134 -4.31 -3.15 12.33
C ILE A 134 -4.85 -2.10 13.29
N SER A 135 -6.02 -2.31 13.89
CA SER A 135 -6.57 -1.46 14.95
C SER A 135 -5.75 -1.48 16.25
N THR A 136 -4.80 -2.42 16.38
CA THR A 136 -3.90 -2.52 17.54
C THR A 136 -2.53 -1.86 17.29
N LEU A 137 -2.25 -1.43 16.06
CA LEU A 137 -0.99 -0.81 15.68
C LEU A 137 -0.96 0.67 16.11
N ASP A 138 0.24 1.17 16.38
CA ASP A 138 0.44 2.57 16.79
C ASP A 138 0.15 3.53 15.63
N THR A 139 -0.94 4.28 15.74
CA THR A 139 -1.38 5.26 14.73
C THR A 139 -0.61 6.59 14.81
N SER A 140 0.27 6.78 15.80
CA SER A 140 1.10 7.98 15.91
C SER A 140 2.39 7.90 15.07
N ALA A 141 2.73 6.71 14.57
CA ALA A 141 3.92 6.44 13.76
C ALA A 141 3.55 5.90 12.38
N MET A 142 4.45 6.10 11.40
CA MET A 142 4.33 5.44 10.10
C MET A 142 4.49 3.92 10.26
N TRP A 143 3.75 3.13 9.49
CA TRP A 143 3.89 1.67 9.50
C TRP A 143 4.84 1.20 8.41
N ILE A 144 5.80 0.36 8.80
CA ILE A 144 6.72 -0.34 7.90
C ILE A 144 6.73 -1.81 8.24
N GLU A 145 6.81 -2.66 7.22
CA GLU A 145 7.00 -4.09 7.41
C GLU A 145 8.36 -4.35 8.12
N PRO A 146 8.39 -5.19 9.18
CA PRO A 146 9.63 -5.51 9.89
C PRO A 146 10.73 -6.14 9.03
N THR A 147 10.37 -6.77 7.91
CA THR A 147 11.31 -7.47 7.01
C THR A 147 11.89 -6.59 5.91
N ALA A 148 11.91 -5.28 6.13
CA ALA A 148 12.48 -4.34 5.18
C ALA A 148 13.97 -4.66 4.92
N ILE A 149 14.34 -4.76 3.63
CA ILE A 149 15.69 -5.16 3.21
C ILE A 149 16.53 -3.90 3.00
N ASN A 150 17.69 -3.84 3.65
CA ASN A 150 18.69 -2.81 3.39
C ASN A 150 19.41 -3.10 2.06
N LEU A 151 19.48 -2.09 1.21
CA LEU A 151 20.23 -2.07 -0.04
C LEU A 151 21.36 -1.05 0.12
N SER A 152 22.60 -1.46 -0.13
CA SER A 152 23.76 -0.55 -0.02
C SER A 152 23.76 0.49 -1.14
N THR A 153 23.93 1.77 -0.81
CA THR A 153 24.14 2.87 -1.78
C THR A 153 25.44 2.72 -2.57
N SER A 154 26.50 2.24 -1.92
CA SER A 154 27.85 2.13 -2.47
C SER A 154 28.10 0.83 -3.24
N ASP A 155 27.33 -0.21 -2.94
CA ASP A 155 27.41 -1.51 -3.60
C ASP A 155 26.01 -2.13 -3.67
N MET A 156 25.19 -1.63 -4.59
CA MET A 156 23.85 -2.17 -4.88
C MET A 156 23.85 -3.60 -5.45
N THR A 157 25.03 -4.25 -5.48
CA THR A 157 25.18 -5.66 -5.86
C THR A 157 25.42 -6.59 -4.67
N LYS A 158 25.71 -6.04 -3.48
CA LYS A 158 25.88 -6.76 -2.21
C LYS A 158 24.52 -6.92 -1.51
N ASP A 159 24.13 -8.19 -1.32
CA ASP A 159 22.92 -8.69 -0.66
C ASP A 159 21.56 -8.28 -1.28
N GLY A 160 20.56 -9.18 -1.19
CA GLY A 160 19.19 -8.89 -1.67
C GLY A 160 18.42 -10.04 -2.35
N GLY A 161 19.00 -11.24 -2.50
CA GLY A 161 18.27 -12.39 -3.06
C GLY A 161 17.64 -12.11 -4.45
N TRP A 162 16.40 -12.52 -4.69
CA TRP A 162 15.67 -12.26 -5.94
C TRP A 162 15.35 -10.77 -6.20
N PHE A 163 15.34 -9.93 -5.16
CA PHE A 163 15.21 -8.47 -5.27
C PHE A 163 16.43 -7.80 -5.90
N LYS A 164 17.57 -8.50 -5.97
CA LYS A 164 18.75 -8.10 -6.76
C LYS A 164 18.40 -7.77 -8.22
N VAL A 165 17.39 -8.43 -8.79
CA VAL A 165 16.94 -8.17 -10.17
C VAL A 165 16.17 -6.84 -10.25
N TRP A 166 15.34 -6.53 -9.27
CA TRP A 166 14.54 -5.30 -9.23
C TRP A 166 15.40 -4.08 -8.86
N ALA A 167 16.34 -4.23 -7.93
CA ALA A 167 17.33 -3.19 -7.59
C ALA A 167 18.30 -2.86 -8.75
N ARG A 168 18.35 -3.69 -9.80
CA ARG A 168 19.15 -3.45 -11.02
C ARG A 168 18.32 -2.96 -12.21
N LYS A 169 17.00 -3.07 -12.13
CA LYS A 169 16.10 -2.70 -13.24
C LYS A 169 15.77 -1.21 -13.18
N LYS A 170 15.44 -0.68 -14.36
CA LYS A 170 14.83 0.63 -14.49
C LYS A 170 13.32 0.44 -14.56
N PRO A 171 12.52 1.27 -13.87
CA PRO A 171 12.90 2.22 -12.80
C PRO A 171 13.24 1.53 -11.45
N GLY A 172 13.70 2.29 -10.44
CA GLY A 172 13.73 1.88 -9.03
C GLY A 172 15.02 1.29 -8.46
N GLY A 173 16.04 1.08 -9.31
CA GLY A 173 17.35 0.54 -8.92
C GLY A 173 18.47 1.57 -8.71
N ALA A 174 19.72 1.18 -8.97
CA ALA A 174 20.92 2.00 -8.71
C ALA A 174 20.96 3.34 -9.44
N GLU A 175 20.36 3.43 -10.61
CA GLU A 175 20.28 4.70 -11.31
C GLU A 175 19.32 5.67 -10.63
N SER A 176 18.25 5.17 -10.00
CA SER A 176 17.35 6.02 -9.22
C SER A 176 18.03 6.59 -7.99
N ALA A 177 18.99 5.85 -7.42
CA ALA A 177 19.81 6.37 -6.35
C ALA A 177 20.71 7.51 -6.79
N VAL A 178 21.42 7.36 -7.92
CA VAL A 178 22.23 8.42 -8.51
C VAL A 178 21.40 9.66 -8.85
N LEU A 179 20.20 9.47 -9.40
CA LEU A 179 19.29 10.58 -9.71
C LEU A 179 18.79 11.30 -8.46
N LEU A 180 18.52 10.56 -7.37
CA LEU A 180 18.10 11.15 -6.11
C LEU A 180 19.24 11.94 -5.48
N GLU A 181 20.44 11.37 -5.42
CA GLU A 181 21.63 12.02 -4.86
C GLU A 181 22.05 13.27 -5.65
N ALA A 182 21.74 13.32 -6.94
CA ALA A 182 21.98 14.48 -7.80
C ALA A 182 20.82 15.50 -7.79
N ASN A 183 19.71 15.23 -7.09
CA ASN A 183 18.55 16.10 -7.08
C ASN A 183 18.81 17.34 -6.21
N SER A 184 18.90 18.51 -6.83
CA SER A 184 19.16 19.78 -6.14
C SER A 184 18.04 20.25 -5.20
N SER A 185 16.87 19.61 -5.24
CA SER A 185 15.74 19.93 -4.35
C SER A 185 15.80 19.19 -3.01
N LEU A 186 16.65 18.15 -2.93
CA LEU A 186 16.87 17.40 -1.70
C LEU A 186 17.81 18.19 -0.78
N ALA A 187 17.39 18.39 0.47
CA ALA A 187 18.21 19.12 1.43
C ALA A 187 19.52 18.37 1.71
N SER A 188 20.59 19.11 2.01
CA SER A 188 21.91 18.50 2.26
C SER A 188 21.91 17.57 3.46
N GLU A 189 21.06 17.83 4.46
CA GLU A 189 20.87 17.01 5.65
C GLU A 189 20.24 15.66 5.28
N ASP A 190 19.14 15.67 4.52
CA ASP A 190 18.50 14.45 4.01
C ASP A 190 19.45 13.65 3.12
N LEU A 191 20.21 14.31 2.25
CA LEU A 191 21.22 13.65 1.41
C LEU A 191 22.31 12.97 2.26
N ALA A 192 22.78 13.61 3.33
CA ALA A 192 23.78 13.04 4.22
C ALA A 192 23.21 11.82 4.95
N GLN A 193 21.97 11.91 5.45
CA GLN A 193 21.27 10.80 6.10
C GLN A 193 21.04 9.63 5.15
N LEU A 194 20.64 9.87 3.90
CA LEU A 194 20.48 8.82 2.88
C LEU A 194 21.79 8.08 2.61
N LYS A 195 22.91 8.82 2.53
CA LYS A 195 24.23 8.24 2.31
C LYS A 195 24.69 7.39 3.49
N ASP A 196 24.31 7.76 4.72
CA ASP A 196 24.63 7.03 5.94
C ASP A 196 23.75 5.78 6.12
N THR A 197 22.43 5.94 6.01
CA THR A 197 21.44 4.89 6.33
C THR A 197 21.22 3.88 5.19
N GLY A 198 21.57 4.25 3.96
CA GLY A 198 21.39 3.43 2.77
C GLY A 198 19.94 3.42 2.26
N TRP A 199 19.66 2.49 1.34
CA TRP A 199 18.33 2.31 0.78
C TRP A 199 17.58 1.20 1.51
N VAL A 200 16.27 1.33 1.61
CA VAL A 200 15.44 0.28 2.19
C VAL A 200 14.35 -0.11 1.19
N HIS A 201 14.05 -1.40 1.09
CA HIS A 201 12.91 -1.91 0.34
C HIS A 201 11.94 -2.60 1.29
N ALA A 202 10.67 -2.19 1.27
CA ALA A 202 9.57 -2.83 1.97
C ALA A 202 8.83 -3.78 1.02
N LYS A 203 8.46 -4.99 1.48
CA LYS A 203 7.68 -5.94 0.67
C LYS A 203 6.20 -5.80 0.99
N CYS A 204 5.69 -4.59 0.92
CA CYS A 204 4.30 -4.31 1.23
C CYS A 204 3.64 -3.45 0.17
N ASP A 205 2.34 -3.69 -0.01
CA ASP A 205 1.45 -2.86 -0.82
C ASP A 205 0.48 -2.07 0.08
N ILE A 206 0.81 -1.95 1.37
CA ILE A 206 0.08 -1.20 2.39
C ILE A 206 1.03 -0.21 3.05
N TYR A 207 0.60 1.05 3.20
CA TYR A 207 1.36 2.11 3.86
C TYR A 207 0.45 2.95 4.74
N TYR A 208 0.85 3.17 5.99
CA TYR A 208 0.16 4.08 6.89
C TYR A 208 1.01 5.30 7.19
N PHE A 209 0.39 6.48 7.13
CA PHE A 209 1.02 7.75 7.47
C PHE A 209 0.16 8.49 8.51
N PRO A 210 0.72 8.83 9.68
CA PRO A 210 0.04 9.75 10.59
C PRO A 210 -0.02 11.15 9.96
N ALA A 211 -0.99 11.97 10.38
CA ALA A 211 -1.15 13.34 9.88
C ALA A 211 0.13 14.18 10.07
N SER A 212 0.89 13.93 11.14
CA SER A 212 2.17 14.57 11.41
C SER A 212 3.23 14.33 10.32
N ALA A 213 3.14 13.22 9.57
CA ALA A 213 4.08 12.88 8.50
C ALA A 213 3.73 13.53 7.15
N VAL A 214 2.53 14.10 6.98
CA VAL A 214 2.03 14.59 5.68
C VAL A 214 2.95 15.65 5.08
N ALA A 215 3.46 16.59 5.88
CA ALA A 215 4.36 17.63 5.40
C ALA A 215 5.68 17.05 4.85
N ALA A 216 6.28 16.09 5.57
CA ALA A 216 7.50 15.42 5.14
C ALA A 216 7.27 14.60 3.87
N ILE A 217 6.16 13.85 3.78
CA ILE A 217 5.80 13.08 2.58
C ILE A 217 5.58 14.00 1.38
N ARG A 218 4.87 15.12 1.55
CA ARG A 218 4.67 16.09 0.46
C ARG A 218 5.98 16.73 -0.02
N TYR A 219 6.95 16.87 0.86
CA TYR A 219 8.28 17.37 0.50
C TYR A 219 9.12 16.29 -0.23
N LEU A 220 9.27 15.11 0.36
CA LEU A 220 10.19 14.08 -0.14
C LEU A 220 9.61 13.26 -1.31
N ALA A 221 8.32 12.92 -1.27
CA ALA A 221 7.75 12.00 -2.25
C ALA A 221 7.84 12.51 -3.71
N PRO A 222 7.64 13.81 -4.03
CA PRO A 222 7.89 14.33 -5.37
C PRO A 222 9.35 14.20 -5.83
N ILE A 223 10.30 14.37 -4.91
CA ILE A 223 11.75 14.26 -5.20
C ILE A 223 12.09 12.80 -5.55
N PHE A 224 11.64 11.85 -4.73
CA PHE A 224 11.82 10.42 -4.97
C PHE A 224 11.11 9.95 -6.24
N LEU A 225 9.91 10.48 -6.50
CA LEU A 225 9.17 10.23 -7.72
C LEU A 225 9.94 10.73 -8.95
N ASP A 226 10.48 11.94 -8.93
CA ASP A 226 11.26 12.48 -10.05
C ASP A 226 12.54 11.66 -10.29
N ALA A 227 13.23 11.29 -9.21
CA ALA A 227 14.40 10.40 -9.18
C ALA A 227 14.07 8.94 -9.55
N LYS A 228 12.81 8.64 -9.87
CA LYS A 228 12.36 7.35 -10.38
C LYS A 228 12.40 6.20 -9.37
N VAL A 229 12.38 6.50 -8.09
CA VAL A 229 12.37 5.49 -7.01
C VAL A 229 10.97 4.88 -6.86
N TYR A 230 10.87 3.56 -6.75
CA TYR A 230 9.59 2.90 -6.43
C TYR A 230 9.10 3.31 -5.04
N PHE A 231 7.78 3.41 -4.85
CA PHE A 231 7.20 3.82 -3.57
C PHE A 231 7.62 2.88 -2.43
N ALA A 232 7.66 1.57 -2.72
CA ALA A 232 8.14 0.52 -1.82
C ALA A 232 9.61 0.65 -1.40
N ASN A 233 10.41 1.46 -2.10
CA ASN A 233 11.77 1.79 -1.69
C ASN A 233 11.80 3.16 -1.00
N ALA A 234 11.04 4.12 -1.51
CA ALA A 234 11.06 5.48 -0.99
C ALA A 234 10.53 5.57 0.42
N VAL A 235 9.33 5.06 0.70
CA VAL A 235 8.70 5.17 2.03
C VAL A 235 9.59 4.65 3.15
N PRO A 236 10.07 3.39 3.10
CA PRO A 236 10.90 2.90 4.19
C PRO A 236 12.25 3.63 4.31
N THR A 237 12.73 4.26 3.22
CA THR A 237 13.92 5.10 3.24
C THR A 237 13.64 6.46 3.89
N MET A 238 12.47 7.07 3.61
CA MET A 238 12.02 8.34 4.23
C MET A 238 11.70 8.21 5.73
N MET A 239 11.51 6.98 6.23
CA MET A 239 11.18 6.69 7.63
C MET A 239 12.40 6.60 8.56
N ARG A 240 13.61 6.53 8.01
CA ARG A 240 14.85 6.48 8.79
C ARG A 240 15.39 7.86 9.08
#